data_AF-A0A968WRT9-F1
#
_entry.id   AF-A0A968WRT9-F1
#
_cell.length_a   1.000
_cell.length_b   1.000
_cell.length_c   1.000
_cell.angle_alpha   90.00
_cell.angle_beta   90.00
_cell.angle_gamma   90.00
#
_symmetry.space_group_name_H-M   'P 1'
#
loop_
_entity.id
_entity.type
_entity.pdbx_description
1 polymer ?
#
loop_
_entity_poly.entity_id
_entity_poly.type
_entity_poly.pdbx_seq_one_letter_code
_entity_poly.pdbx_strand_id
1 'polypeptide(L)'
;MKLIWLAVAALALAWPQAIAGTGNDALPADEPPRILAQSAAEPVPQPQAPAGPPPAPAQPSQPPAASEPPAAEQPPAAEPEAAPGDEVAPEDEVSLGEIPVVETIELTEDMAKRALDAYVIVKEKYKDAELENYENFQEFVDKAPQGKAFEADIKAAGFANANDWNLAITTLGYAYSGTVDDQSAEIRQQIEELKADTEIAQDMRERMIASLNALIPSENNRKIVSTLMADPVYKEKIAQLEAEEE
;
A
#
# COMPACT_ATOMS: atom_id res chain seq x y z
N MET A 1 15.68 8.73 -8.06
CA MET A 1 14.81 9.48 -7.12
C MET A 1 14.17 8.39 -6.27
N LYS A 2 14.66 8.20 -5.03
CA LYS A 2 14.26 7.07 -4.17
C LYS A 2 12.96 7.46 -3.43
N LEU A 3 11.96 6.59 -3.44
CA LEU A 3 10.72 6.67 -2.65
C LEU A 3 10.54 5.28 -2.03
N ILE A 4 10.99 5.08 -0.79
CA ILE A 4 10.13 5.02 0.40
C ILE A 4 9.10 3.89 0.29
N TRP A 5 9.49 2.69 0.69
CA TRP A 5 8.61 1.65 1.27
C TRP A 5 9.48 0.63 2.01
N LEU A 6 9.79 0.92 3.29
CA LEU A 6 9.92 0.00 4.43
C LEU A 6 10.56 0.76 5.60
N ALA A 7 9.83 0.83 6.73
CA ALA A 7 10.23 1.43 8.00
C ALA A 7 10.65 2.93 7.99
N VAL A 8 9.78 3.75 8.61
CA VAL A 8 10.15 4.99 9.33
C VAL A 8 10.79 6.13 8.50
N ALA A 9 10.04 6.71 7.55
CA ALA A 9 10.17 8.13 7.19
C ALA A 9 8.94 8.66 6.43
N ALA A 10 8.61 9.93 6.64
CA ALA A 10 7.71 10.76 5.81
C ALA A 10 6.21 10.36 5.72
N LEU A 11 5.45 10.65 6.79
CA LEU A 11 4.07 11.14 6.65
C LEU A 11 3.88 12.57 7.21
N ALA A 12 4.92 13.39 7.08
CA ALA A 12 4.82 14.84 7.18
C ALA A 12 5.13 15.44 5.80
N LEU A 13 4.35 16.45 5.39
CA LEU A 13 4.43 17.17 4.09
C LEU A 13 3.80 16.50 2.85
N ALA A 14 2.48 16.30 2.84
CA ALA A 14 1.66 16.43 1.62
C ALA A 14 0.13 16.47 1.90
N TRP A 15 -0.38 17.57 2.46
CA TRP A 15 -1.82 17.87 2.46
C TRP A 15 -2.11 19.11 1.61
N PRO A 16 -2.80 18.97 0.47
CA PRO A 16 -3.49 20.08 -0.18
C PRO A 16 -4.82 20.36 0.53
N GLN A 17 -5.17 21.63 0.73
CA GLN A 17 -6.51 21.99 1.19
C GLN A 17 -7.55 21.86 0.06
N ALA A 18 -8.71 21.25 0.34
CA ALA A 18 -10.02 21.60 -0.22
C ALA A 18 -11.14 20.90 0.55
N ILE A 19 -12.37 21.42 0.43
CA ILE A 19 -13.51 21.17 1.34
C ILE A 19 -14.78 20.82 0.55
N ALA A 20 -15.62 19.96 1.14
CA ALA A 20 -17.00 19.60 0.77
C ALA A 20 -17.24 18.80 -0.54
N GLY A 21 -18.23 17.90 -0.63
CA GLY A 21 -19.08 17.36 0.44
C GLY A 21 -20.30 16.53 -0.03
N THR A 22 -20.61 15.48 0.73
CA THR A 22 -21.92 14.78 0.91
C THR A 22 -22.70 14.19 -0.30
N GLY A 23 -22.90 12.86 -0.29
CA GLY A 23 -23.94 12.15 -1.06
C GLY A 23 -24.06 10.68 -0.58
N ASN A 24 -25.28 10.20 -0.33
CA ASN A 24 -25.56 9.00 0.50
C ASN A 24 -26.12 7.80 -0.30
N ASP A 25 -26.36 6.66 0.37
CA ASP A 25 -27.12 5.44 -0.03
C ASP A 25 -26.40 4.38 -0.91
N ALA A 26 -26.57 3.05 -0.72
CA ALA A 26 -27.21 2.25 0.34
C ALA A 26 -26.74 0.75 0.33
N LEU A 27 -26.98 0.01 1.43
CA LEU A 27 -26.69 -1.42 1.61
C LEU A 27 -27.73 -2.36 0.94
N PRO A 28 -27.35 -3.61 0.60
CA PRO A 28 -27.64 -4.79 1.45
C PRO A 28 -26.43 -5.76 1.54
N ALA A 29 -26.12 -6.48 2.64
CA ALA A 29 -26.87 -7.35 3.56
C ALA A 29 -27.02 -8.83 3.10
N ASP A 30 -26.49 -9.74 3.94
CA ASP A 30 -26.69 -11.21 4.05
C ASP A 30 -26.20 -12.18 2.95
N GLU A 31 -25.22 -13.06 3.28
CA GLU A 31 -25.43 -14.53 3.41
C GLU A 31 -24.21 -15.28 4.03
N PRO A 32 -24.39 -16.46 4.68
CA PRO A 32 -23.38 -17.17 5.49
C PRO A 32 -22.60 -18.31 4.76
N PRO A 33 -21.60 -18.98 5.38
CA PRO A 33 -20.52 -19.64 4.64
C PRO A 33 -20.80 -21.08 4.17
N ARG A 34 -20.10 -21.51 3.10
CA ARG A 34 -20.01 -22.91 2.66
C ARG A 34 -18.63 -23.50 2.88
N ILE A 35 -18.55 -24.51 3.76
CA ILE A 35 -17.47 -25.50 3.75
C ILE A 35 -18.02 -26.80 3.15
N LEU A 36 -17.35 -27.32 2.11
CA LEU A 36 -17.27 -28.75 1.87
C LEU A 36 -15.85 -29.11 1.40
N ALA A 37 -15.35 -30.22 1.94
CA ALA A 37 -13.98 -30.67 1.77
C ALA A 37 -13.80 -31.65 0.60
N GLN A 38 -12.55 -32.14 0.48
CA GLN A 38 -12.06 -33.27 -0.31
C GLN A 38 -11.56 -32.97 -1.73
N SER A 39 -10.25 -33.09 -1.93
CA SER A 39 -9.71 -34.17 -2.76
C SER A 39 -8.27 -34.52 -2.37
N ALA A 40 -7.88 -35.75 -2.70
CA ALA A 40 -6.69 -36.44 -2.17
C ALA A 40 -5.43 -36.25 -3.04
N ALA A 41 -4.32 -36.82 -2.56
CA ALA A 41 -2.97 -36.64 -3.07
C ALA A 41 -2.62 -37.43 -4.34
N GLU A 42 -1.71 -36.85 -5.13
CA GLU A 42 -0.62 -37.49 -5.92
C GLU A 42 -0.97 -38.43 -7.10
N PRO A 43 -0.11 -38.56 -8.15
CA PRO A 43 1.36 -38.51 -8.08
C PRO A 43 2.14 -37.69 -9.15
N VAL A 44 3.44 -37.55 -8.86
CA VAL A 44 4.49 -36.89 -9.65
C VAL A 44 4.89 -37.65 -10.92
N PRO A 45 5.08 -36.94 -12.06
CA PRO A 45 6.00 -37.37 -13.13
C PRO A 45 7.35 -36.63 -13.10
N GLN A 46 8.42 -37.35 -13.43
CA GLN A 46 9.82 -36.92 -13.43
C GLN A 46 10.23 -36.07 -14.68
N PRO A 47 11.41 -35.42 -14.68
CA PRO A 47 11.69 -34.27 -15.56
C PRO A 47 12.11 -34.65 -16.98
N GLN A 48 11.86 -33.73 -17.93
CA GLN A 48 12.47 -33.73 -19.26
C GLN A 48 13.42 -32.53 -19.41
N ALA A 49 14.62 -32.81 -19.91
CA ALA A 49 15.69 -31.85 -20.18
C ALA A 49 15.65 -31.36 -21.65
N PRO A 50 16.45 -30.36 -22.07
CA PRO A 50 16.00 -29.33 -23.01
C PRO A 50 16.27 -29.63 -24.49
N ALA A 51 15.57 -28.90 -25.38
CA ALA A 51 15.84 -28.86 -26.81
C ALA A 51 15.70 -27.43 -27.40
N GLY A 52 16.86 -26.81 -27.70
CA GLY A 52 17.13 -25.96 -28.87
C GLY A 52 16.32 -24.67 -29.19
N PRO A 53 16.97 -23.50 -29.30
CA PRO A 53 16.48 -22.33 -30.06
C PRO A 53 17.03 -22.33 -31.51
N PRO A 54 16.68 -21.35 -32.37
CA PRO A 54 15.37 -20.78 -32.70
C PRO A 54 15.04 -21.01 -34.21
N PRO A 55 14.00 -20.37 -34.80
CA PRO A 55 14.34 -19.27 -35.73
C PRO A 55 13.33 -18.11 -35.82
N ALA A 56 13.89 -16.93 -36.11
CA ALA A 56 13.26 -15.79 -36.81
C ALA A 56 14.15 -15.46 -38.04
N PRO A 57 13.80 -14.56 -39.00
CA PRO A 57 12.66 -13.63 -39.04
C PRO A 57 11.87 -13.59 -40.38
N ALA A 58 10.76 -12.84 -40.44
CA ALA A 58 10.21 -12.30 -41.70
C ALA A 58 9.29 -11.06 -41.49
N GLN A 59 9.83 -9.88 -41.76
CA GLN A 59 9.13 -8.71 -42.33
C GLN A 59 9.80 -8.42 -43.71
N PRO A 60 9.28 -7.57 -44.63
CA PRO A 60 8.28 -6.51 -44.45
C PRO A 60 7.19 -6.43 -45.57
N SER A 61 6.29 -5.42 -45.51
CA SER A 61 5.81 -4.65 -46.70
C SER A 61 4.93 -3.43 -46.33
N GLN A 62 5.22 -2.28 -46.96
CA GLN A 62 4.51 -0.99 -47.03
C GLN A 62 4.86 -0.32 -48.39
N PRO A 63 4.29 0.83 -48.82
CA PRO A 63 2.99 1.44 -48.52
C PRO A 63 2.07 1.25 -49.76
N PRO A 64 1.64 2.20 -50.65
CA PRO A 64 1.46 3.68 -50.68
C PRO A 64 -0.01 4.08 -50.32
N ALA A 65 -0.62 5.21 -50.75
CA ALA A 65 -0.33 6.66 -50.60
C ALA A 65 -1.46 7.51 -51.27
N ALA A 66 -1.90 8.58 -50.59
CA ALA A 66 -2.52 9.84 -51.07
C ALA A 66 -3.85 9.87 -51.89
N SER A 67 -4.83 10.68 -51.43
CA SER A 67 -5.29 11.93 -52.11
C SER A 67 -6.48 12.63 -51.40
N GLU A 68 -6.37 13.95 -51.19
CA GLU A 68 -7.41 14.96 -50.87
C GLU A 68 -7.82 15.73 -52.15
N PRO A 69 -8.72 16.75 -52.16
CA PRO A 69 -9.96 17.03 -51.41
C PRO A 69 -11.16 17.21 -52.42
N PRO A 70 -12.28 17.97 -52.19
CA PRO A 70 -12.32 19.45 -52.03
C PRO A 70 -13.37 19.98 -51.01
N ALA A 71 -13.33 21.31 -50.76
CA ALA A 71 -14.30 22.05 -49.96
C ALA A 71 -15.43 22.71 -50.80
N ALA A 72 -16.53 23.11 -50.14
CA ALA A 72 -17.59 23.99 -50.68
C ALA A 72 -18.22 24.85 -49.55
N GLU A 73 -18.82 25.98 -49.91
CA GLU A 73 -19.02 27.16 -49.04
C GLU A 73 -20.43 27.28 -48.36
N GLN A 74 -20.51 28.18 -47.37
CA GLN A 74 -21.70 28.70 -46.64
C GLN A 74 -22.61 29.60 -47.56
N PRO A 75 -23.76 30.25 -47.17
CA PRO A 75 -24.26 30.67 -45.82
C PRO A 75 -25.83 30.63 -45.66
N PRO A 76 -26.52 31.52 -44.91
CA PRO A 76 -26.61 31.68 -43.44
C PRO A 76 -28.06 31.63 -42.86
N ALA A 77 -28.18 31.93 -41.56
CA ALA A 77 -29.33 32.48 -40.82
C ALA A 77 -30.42 31.55 -40.27
N ALA A 78 -30.39 31.35 -38.94
CA ALA A 78 -31.49 31.71 -38.03
C ALA A 78 -30.97 31.75 -36.58
N GLU A 79 -31.05 32.90 -35.91
CA GLU A 79 -31.11 32.94 -34.45
C GLU A 79 -32.46 32.38 -34.00
N PRO A 80 -32.50 31.69 -32.84
CA PRO A 80 -33.43 32.17 -31.83
C PRO A 80 -32.75 32.43 -30.47
N GLU A 81 -33.37 33.35 -29.77
CA GLU A 81 -32.98 33.98 -28.51
C GLU A 81 -32.66 33.01 -27.36
N ALA A 82 -31.78 33.51 -26.49
CA ALA A 82 -31.38 33.03 -25.17
C ALA A 82 -32.36 32.09 -24.41
N ALA A 83 -31.81 30.95 -23.98
CA ALA A 83 -32.21 30.28 -22.75
C ALA A 83 -31.01 30.29 -21.78
N PRO A 84 -31.15 30.74 -20.52
CA PRO A 84 -30.08 30.66 -19.53
C PRO A 84 -30.05 29.25 -18.94
N GLY A 85 -28.92 28.57 -19.06
CA GLY A 85 -28.78 27.16 -18.67
C GLY A 85 -27.39 26.65 -18.99
N ASP A 86 -26.38 27.24 -18.36
CA ASP A 86 -25.01 26.70 -18.34
C ASP A 86 -25.01 25.45 -17.43
N GLU A 87 -25.65 24.37 -17.89
CA GLU A 87 -25.46 23.03 -17.30
C GLU A 87 -24.09 22.52 -17.75
N VAL A 88 -23.06 23.09 -17.12
CA VAL A 88 -21.75 22.46 -17.02
C VAL A 88 -21.99 21.08 -16.43
N ALA A 89 -21.75 20.05 -17.22
CA ALA A 89 -21.71 18.69 -16.69
C ALA A 89 -20.66 18.68 -15.56
N PRO A 90 -20.95 18.08 -14.38
CA PRO A 90 -19.91 17.83 -13.38
C PRO A 90 -19.01 16.69 -13.88
N GLU A 91 -18.21 17.03 -14.89
CA GLU A 91 -16.96 16.37 -15.21
C GLU A 91 -16.03 16.58 -14.01
N ASP A 92 -15.27 15.55 -13.65
CA ASP A 92 -14.33 15.52 -12.52
C ASP A 92 -14.96 15.66 -11.11
N GLU A 93 -15.54 14.54 -10.63
CA GLU A 93 -15.43 14.20 -9.21
C GLU A 93 -13.94 14.24 -8.84
N VAL A 94 -13.56 15.29 -8.10
CA VAL A 94 -12.19 15.43 -7.63
C VAL A 94 -11.94 14.35 -6.57
N SER A 95 -11.43 13.20 -7.01
CA SER A 95 -10.94 12.13 -6.14
C SER A 95 -9.67 12.62 -5.44
N LEU A 96 -9.89 13.48 -4.45
CA LEU A 96 -8.89 14.18 -3.66
C LEU A 96 -8.23 13.19 -2.69
N GLY A 97 -7.31 12.42 -3.25
CA GLY A 97 -6.35 11.55 -2.57
C GLY A 97 -6.91 10.83 -1.33
N GLU A 98 -7.48 9.64 -1.53
CA GLU A 98 -7.93 8.78 -0.43
C GLU A 98 -6.85 8.72 0.67
N ILE A 99 -7.16 9.29 1.84
CA ILE A 99 -6.20 9.35 2.94
C ILE A 99 -5.89 7.91 3.34
N PRO A 100 -4.63 7.46 3.26
CA PRO A 100 -4.29 6.08 3.56
C PRO A 100 -4.67 5.77 5.00
N VAL A 101 -5.46 4.72 5.18
CA VAL A 101 -5.80 4.17 6.49
C VAL A 101 -4.55 3.48 7.02
N VAL A 102 -3.95 4.05 8.06
CA VAL A 102 -2.79 3.44 8.73
C VAL A 102 -3.31 2.31 9.61
N GLU A 103 -2.99 1.07 9.26
CA GLU A 103 -3.32 -0.10 10.06
C GLU A 103 -2.16 -0.44 11.01
N THR A 104 -2.48 -0.76 12.27
CA THR A 104 -1.54 -1.22 13.28
C THR A 104 -2.18 -2.29 14.15
N ILE A 105 -1.38 -3.23 14.65
CA ILE A 105 -1.84 -4.30 15.55
C ILE A 105 -1.31 -4.15 16.98
N GLU A 106 -1.97 -4.79 17.93
CA GLU A 106 -1.36 -5.01 19.25
C GLU A 106 -0.35 -6.16 19.16
N LEU A 107 0.92 -5.82 19.39
CA LEU A 107 2.01 -6.79 19.33
C LEU A 107 2.00 -7.68 20.58
N THR A 108 2.60 -8.85 20.43
CA THR A 108 3.10 -9.65 21.56
C THR A 108 4.62 -9.73 21.46
N GLU A 109 5.30 -9.98 22.58
CA GLU A 109 6.78 -10.08 22.57
C GLU A 109 7.27 -11.18 21.61
N ASP A 110 6.61 -12.34 21.59
CA ASP A 110 6.89 -13.43 20.65
C ASP A 110 6.69 -13.01 19.19
N MET A 111 5.57 -12.35 18.87
CA MET A 111 5.31 -11.86 17.51
C MET A 111 6.34 -10.83 17.06
N ALA A 112 6.73 -9.89 17.93
CA ALA A 112 7.73 -8.87 17.61
C ALA A 112 9.13 -9.48 17.42
N LYS A 113 9.51 -10.48 18.23
CA LYS A 113 10.75 -11.25 18.06
C LYS A 113 10.77 -11.98 16.71
N ARG A 114 9.70 -12.72 16.39
CA ARG A 114 9.56 -13.41 15.09
C ARG A 114 9.51 -12.46 13.90
N ALA A 115 8.90 -11.27 14.05
CA ALA A 115 8.88 -10.26 13.01
C ALA A 115 10.30 -9.73 12.70
N LEU A 116 11.11 -9.43 13.73
CA LEU A 116 12.51 -9.02 13.59
C LEU A 116 13.39 -10.13 13.01
N ASP A 117 13.23 -11.36 13.47
CA ASP A 117 13.99 -12.50 12.94
C ASP A 117 13.69 -12.75 11.46
N ALA A 118 12.42 -12.66 11.07
CA ALA A 118 12.00 -12.70 9.67
C ALA A 118 12.53 -11.49 8.87
N TYR A 119 12.54 -10.28 9.43
CA TYR A 119 13.08 -9.08 8.76
C TYR A 119 14.57 -9.22 8.46
N VAL A 120 15.38 -9.73 9.39
CA VAL A 120 16.81 -9.99 9.14
C VAL A 120 16.99 -11.03 8.02
N ILE A 121 16.21 -12.13 8.04
CA ILE A 121 16.23 -13.13 6.96
C ILE A 121 15.84 -12.50 5.62
N VAL A 122 14.80 -11.66 5.60
CA VAL A 122 14.34 -10.99 4.38
C VAL A 122 15.42 -10.07 3.82
N LYS A 123 15.99 -9.21 4.66
CA LYS A 123 17.04 -8.25 4.32
C LYS A 123 18.32 -8.94 3.84
N GLU A 124 18.68 -10.11 4.37
CA GLU A 124 19.87 -10.84 3.91
C GLU A 124 19.63 -11.66 2.63
N LYS A 125 18.49 -12.35 2.52
CA LYS A 125 18.20 -13.34 1.47
C LYS A 125 17.56 -12.76 0.21
N TYR A 126 16.81 -11.65 0.33
CA TYR A 126 16.04 -11.04 -0.76
C TYR A 126 16.48 -9.61 -1.13
N LYS A 127 17.62 -9.14 -0.62
CA LYS A 127 18.24 -7.86 -1.02
C LYS A 127 18.43 -7.67 -2.54
N ASP A 128 18.61 -8.76 -3.27
CA ASP A 128 18.82 -8.79 -4.72
C ASP A 128 17.53 -9.17 -5.48
N ALA A 129 16.37 -9.13 -4.81
CA ALA A 129 15.08 -9.58 -5.36
C ALA A 129 14.21 -8.45 -5.93
N GLU A 130 14.69 -7.19 -5.88
CA GLU A 130 14.00 -5.99 -6.35
C GLU A 130 12.57 -5.87 -5.76
N LEU A 131 12.45 -5.98 -4.42
CA LEU A 131 11.18 -5.93 -3.70
C LEU A 131 10.39 -4.63 -3.97
N GLU A 132 11.11 -3.55 -4.28
CA GLU A 132 10.60 -2.23 -4.65
C GLU A 132 9.91 -2.16 -6.02
N ASN A 133 10.06 -3.18 -6.88
CA ASN A 133 9.40 -3.25 -8.18
C ASN A 133 7.94 -3.76 -8.11
N TYR A 134 7.42 -3.95 -6.90
CA TYR A 134 6.09 -4.49 -6.62
C TYR A 134 5.32 -3.54 -5.69
N GLU A 135 4.01 -3.39 -5.92
CA GLU A 135 3.11 -2.53 -5.15
C GLU A 135 3.01 -2.98 -3.68
N ASN A 136 3.11 -4.29 -3.44
CA ASN A 136 3.11 -4.90 -2.12
C ASN A 136 3.76 -6.29 -2.15
N PHE A 137 4.06 -6.84 -0.96
CA PHE A 137 4.69 -8.16 -0.87
C PHE A 137 3.82 -9.31 -1.37
N GLN A 138 2.49 -9.22 -1.35
CA GLN A 138 1.64 -10.26 -1.94
C GLN A 138 1.82 -10.30 -3.48
N GLU A 139 1.94 -9.14 -4.12
CA GLU A 139 2.27 -9.07 -5.54
C GLU A 139 3.67 -9.66 -5.82
N PHE A 140 4.68 -9.37 -5.00
CA PHE A 140 5.99 -10.01 -5.08
C PHE A 140 5.87 -11.55 -4.95
N VAL A 141 5.09 -12.04 -3.97
CA VAL A 141 4.83 -13.46 -3.75
C VAL A 141 4.20 -14.14 -4.97
N ASP A 142 3.34 -13.44 -5.73
CA ASP A 142 2.59 -14.00 -6.85
C ASP A 142 3.25 -13.80 -8.22
N LYS A 143 4.05 -12.74 -8.41
CA LYS A 143 4.68 -12.40 -9.70
C LYS A 143 6.19 -12.66 -9.76
N ALA A 144 6.91 -12.62 -8.64
CA ALA A 144 8.37 -12.76 -8.65
C ALA A 144 8.82 -14.24 -8.66
N PRO A 145 9.91 -14.60 -9.36
CA PRO A 145 10.49 -15.95 -9.31
C PRO A 145 10.88 -16.41 -7.90
N GLN A 146 11.25 -15.47 -7.03
CA GLN A 146 11.61 -15.72 -5.63
C GLN A 146 10.42 -15.67 -4.67
N GLY A 147 9.26 -15.17 -5.11
CA GLY A 147 8.11 -14.86 -4.25
C GLY A 147 7.58 -16.06 -3.45
N LYS A 148 7.55 -17.25 -4.04
CA LYS A 148 7.13 -18.48 -3.33
C LYS A 148 8.15 -18.98 -2.30
N ALA A 149 9.44 -18.66 -2.46
CA ALA A 149 10.45 -18.93 -1.43
C ALA A 149 10.33 -17.94 -0.27
N PHE A 150 10.06 -16.66 -0.58
CA PHE A 150 9.83 -15.62 0.42
C PHE A 150 8.65 -15.96 1.32
N GLU A 151 7.49 -16.29 0.75
CA GLU A 151 6.34 -16.66 1.58
C GLU A 151 6.58 -17.94 2.40
N ALA A 152 7.41 -18.87 1.91
CA ALA A 152 7.80 -20.04 2.69
C ALA A 152 8.65 -19.67 3.93
N ASP A 153 9.57 -18.70 3.82
CA ASP A 153 10.33 -18.21 4.98
C ASP A 153 9.44 -17.44 5.96
N ILE A 154 8.56 -16.57 5.46
CA ILE A 154 7.59 -15.83 6.29
C ILE A 154 6.66 -16.79 7.06
N LYS A 155 6.21 -17.88 6.41
CA LYS A 155 5.44 -18.95 7.05
C LYS A 155 6.28 -19.77 8.04
N ALA A 156 7.56 -19.99 7.77
CA ALA A 156 8.48 -20.63 8.71
C ALA A 156 8.72 -19.78 9.97
N ALA A 157 8.67 -18.44 9.86
CA ALA A 157 8.64 -17.51 10.99
C ALA A 157 7.27 -17.45 11.71
N GLY A 158 6.28 -18.22 11.26
CA GLY A 158 4.98 -18.38 11.93
C GLY A 158 3.98 -17.24 11.67
N PHE A 159 4.08 -16.56 10.54
CA PHE A 159 3.03 -15.67 10.01
C PHE A 159 2.18 -16.41 8.98
N ALA A 160 0.90 -16.06 8.79
CA ALA A 160 0.05 -16.82 7.87
C ALA A 160 0.37 -16.52 6.38
N ASN A 161 0.84 -15.31 6.09
CA ASN A 161 1.18 -14.81 4.75
C ASN A 161 2.13 -13.61 4.85
N ALA A 162 2.55 -13.06 3.70
CA ALA A 162 3.44 -11.90 3.62
C ALA A 162 2.86 -10.60 4.24
N ASN A 163 1.56 -10.37 4.12
CA ASN A 163 0.89 -9.15 4.60
C ASN A 163 0.78 -9.15 6.14
N ASP A 164 0.45 -10.28 6.76
CA ASP A 164 0.44 -10.44 8.23
C ASP A 164 1.79 -10.08 8.85
N TRP A 165 2.88 -10.55 8.22
CA TRP A 165 4.24 -10.21 8.64
C TRP A 165 4.55 -8.74 8.40
N ASN A 166 4.18 -8.19 7.23
CA ASN A 166 4.38 -6.78 6.91
C ASN A 166 3.70 -5.84 7.92
N LEU A 167 2.45 -6.16 8.29
CA LEU A 167 1.69 -5.41 9.29
C LEU A 167 2.36 -5.47 10.66
N ALA A 168 2.87 -6.64 11.07
CA ALA A 168 3.59 -6.80 12.32
C ALA A 168 4.94 -6.04 12.35
N ILE A 169 5.76 -6.13 11.30
CA ILE A 169 7.06 -5.44 11.25
C ILE A 169 6.90 -3.93 11.08
N THR A 170 5.90 -3.47 10.32
CA THR A 170 5.57 -2.05 10.16
C THR A 170 5.05 -1.46 11.47
N THR A 171 4.13 -2.15 12.16
CA THR A 171 3.68 -1.79 13.52
C THR A 171 4.85 -1.69 14.49
N LEU A 172 5.79 -2.65 14.44
CA LEU A 172 6.98 -2.64 15.29
C LEU A 172 7.93 -1.48 14.94
N GLY A 173 8.06 -1.12 13.66
CA GLY A 173 8.81 0.05 13.20
C GLY A 173 8.23 1.37 13.73
N TYR A 174 6.90 1.57 13.62
CA TYR A 174 6.24 2.73 14.21
C TYR A 174 6.40 2.77 15.73
N ALA A 175 6.26 1.62 16.40
CA ALA A 175 6.44 1.54 17.85
C ALA A 175 7.89 1.81 18.29
N TYR A 176 8.88 1.38 17.49
CA TYR A 176 10.29 1.65 17.73
C TYR A 176 10.59 3.15 17.56
N SER A 177 10.21 3.71 16.41
CA SER A 177 10.30 5.14 16.11
C SER A 177 9.70 6.01 17.23
N GLY A 178 8.41 5.82 17.57
CA GLY A 178 7.75 6.57 18.64
C GLY A 178 8.18 6.22 20.07
N THR A 179 9.16 5.33 20.25
CA THR A 179 9.86 5.09 21.53
C THR A 179 11.23 5.78 21.57
N VAL A 180 11.91 5.94 20.42
CA VAL A 180 13.20 6.65 20.30
C VAL A 180 12.98 8.16 20.13
N ASP A 181 12.02 8.56 19.28
CA ASP A 181 11.59 9.94 19.03
C ASP A 181 10.07 10.07 19.23
N ASP A 182 9.63 10.45 20.44
CA ASP A 182 8.21 10.46 20.81
C ASP A 182 7.48 11.73 20.31
N GLN A 183 7.09 11.72 19.04
CA GLN A 183 6.30 12.78 18.39
C GLN A 183 4.81 12.78 18.81
N SER A 184 4.42 12.00 19.83
CA SER A 184 3.01 11.85 20.19
C SER A 184 2.43 13.04 20.94
N ALA A 185 3.22 14.04 21.32
CA ALA A 185 2.71 15.31 21.82
C ALA A 185 2.19 16.17 20.66
N GLU A 186 2.99 16.30 19.61
CA GLU A 186 2.70 17.02 18.37
C GLU A 186 1.52 16.39 17.63
N ILE A 187 1.48 15.06 17.49
CA ILE A 187 0.37 14.35 16.83
C ILE A 187 -0.94 14.55 17.60
N ARG A 188 -0.91 14.55 18.95
CA ARG A 188 -2.10 14.85 19.76
C ARG A 188 -2.56 16.30 19.58
N GLN A 189 -1.63 17.25 19.46
CA GLN A 189 -1.99 18.64 19.15
C GLN A 189 -2.69 18.74 17.79
N GLN A 190 -2.14 18.11 16.74
CA GLN A 190 -2.77 18.07 15.40
C GLN A 190 -4.17 17.44 15.44
N ILE A 191 -4.37 16.39 16.23
CA ILE A 191 -5.69 15.77 16.44
C ILE A 191 -6.68 16.75 17.09
N GLU A 192 -6.27 17.54 18.08
CA GLU A 192 -7.16 18.56 18.70
C GLU A 192 -7.44 19.74 17.76
N GLU A 193 -6.45 20.17 16.97
CA GLU A 193 -6.64 21.19 15.92
C GLU A 193 -7.65 20.71 14.87
N LEU A 194 -7.54 19.46 14.41
CA LEU A 194 -8.51 18.84 13.51
C LEU A 194 -9.91 18.72 14.13
N LYS A 195 -10.04 18.35 15.41
CA LYS A 195 -11.34 18.30 16.10
C LYS A 195 -12.02 19.68 16.18
N ALA A 196 -11.24 20.74 16.25
CA ALA A 196 -11.74 22.12 16.25
C ALA A 196 -12.05 22.64 14.83
N ASP A 197 -11.51 22.01 13.79
CA ASP A 197 -11.75 22.39 12.39
C ASP A 197 -13.17 21.99 11.93
N THR A 198 -14.00 23.02 11.76
CA THR A 198 -15.37 22.90 11.22
C THR A 198 -15.46 23.11 9.71
N GLU A 199 -14.38 23.49 9.05
CA GLU A 199 -14.32 23.65 7.59
C GLU A 199 -14.15 22.28 6.92
N ILE A 200 -13.38 21.37 7.51
CA ILE A 200 -13.22 20.01 7.00
C ILE A 200 -14.52 19.18 7.15
N ALA A 201 -14.89 18.45 6.10
CA ALA A 201 -16.02 17.52 6.09
C ALA A 201 -15.87 16.43 7.19
N GLN A 202 -16.98 16.01 7.80
CA GLN A 202 -16.93 15.17 8.99
C GLN A 202 -16.24 13.82 8.77
N ASP A 203 -16.58 13.13 7.68
CA ASP A 203 -15.98 11.87 7.27
C ASP A 203 -14.47 11.99 7.01
N MET A 204 -14.07 13.10 6.37
CA MET A 204 -12.67 13.39 6.08
C MET A 204 -11.88 13.66 7.37
N ARG A 205 -12.42 14.50 8.27
CA ARG A 205 -11.85 14.79 9.58
C ARG A 205 -11.73 13.52 10.44
N GLU A 206 -12.76 12.66 10.44
CA GLU A 206 -12.73 11.39 11.18
C GLU A 206 -11.66 10.44 10.62
N ARG A 207 -11.51 10.34 9.29
CA ARG A 207 -10.43 9.57 8.64
C ARG A 207 -9.04 10.12 8.97
N MET A 208 -8.86 11.45 8.92
CA MET A 208 -7.61 12.12 9.32
C MET A 208 -7.24 11.83 10.78
N ILE A 209 -8.20 11.99 11.70
CA ILE A 209 -8.02 11.70 13.12
C ILE A 209 -7.70 10.21 13.35
N ALA A 210 -8.34 9.30 12.63
CA ALA A 210 -8.05 7.86 12.73
C ALA A 210 -6.60 7.54 12.31
N SER A 211 -6.16 8.02 11.14
CA SER A 211 -4.78 7.80 10.67
C SER A 211 -3.73 8.44 11.61
N LEU A 212 -3.98 9.64 12.15
CA LEU A 212 -3.08 10.24 13.14
C LEU A 212 -3.05 9.47 14.48
N ASN A 213 -4.17 8.94 14.96
CA ASN A 213 -4.17 8.11 16.17
C ASN A 213 -3.39 6.81 15.98
N ALA A 214 -3.46 6.18 14.79
CA ALA A 214 -2.71 4.97 14.47
C ALA A 214 -1.18 5.21 14.42
N LEU A 215 -0.73 6.44 14.16
CA LEU A 215 0.70 6.81 14.24
C LEU A 215 1.20 6.97 15.69
N ILE A 216 0.32 7.05 16.70
CA ILE A 216 0.72 7.07 18.11
C ILE A 216 0.84 5.63 18.60
N PRO A 217 2.04 5.11 18.94
CA PRO A 217 2.18 3.73 19.35
C PRO A 217 1.51 3.48 20.70
N SER A 218 0.78 2.36 20.81
CA SER A 218 0.12 1.95 22.04
C SER A 218 1.11 1.73 23.18
N GLU A 219 0.64 1.88 24.42
CA GLU A 219 1.47 1.69 25.62
C GLU A 219 2.05 0.27 25.71
N ASN A 220 1.30 -0.74 25.23
CA ASN A 220 1.78 -2.11 25.12
C ASN A 220 2.87 -2.26 24.04
N ASN A 221 2.68 -1.69 22.85
CA ASN A 221 3.68 -1.75 21.78
C ASN A 221 4.99 -1.06 22.18
N ARG A 222 4.92 0.13 22.81
CA ARG A 222 6.10 0.83 23.40
C ARG A 222 6.81 -0.02 24.44
N LYS A 223 6.06 -0.72 25.30
CA LYS A 223 6.62 -1.61 26.32
C LYS A 223 7.34 -2.81 25.70
N ILE A 224 6.78 -3.42 24.65
CA ILE A 224 7.41 -4.53 23.93
C ILE A 224 8.72 -4.07 23.28
N VAL A 225 8.71 -2.92 22.59
CA VAL A 225 9.91 -2.28 22.05
C VAL A 225 10.96 -2.05 23.14
N SER A 226 10.57 -1.48 24.29
CA SER A 226 11.47 -1.24 25.42
C SER A 226 12.12 -2.54 25.94
N THR A 227 11.37 -3.64 25.99
CA THR A 227 11.89 -4.97 26.31
C THR A 227 12.91 -5.45 25.27
N LEU A 228 12.64 -5.27 23.98
CA LEU A 228 13.55 -5.69 22.89
C LEU A 228 14.83 -4.85 22.84
N MET A 229 14.76 -3.55 23.12
CA MET A 229 15.93 -2.67 23.24
C MET A 229 16.81 -3.01 24.46
N ALA A 230 16.22 -3.63 25.49
CA ALA A 230 16.94 -4.13 26.67
C ALA A 230 17.51 -5.55 26.49
N ASP A 231 17.00 -6.33 25.54
CA ASP A 231 17.46 -7.68 25.22
C ASP A 231 18.70 -7.62 24.30
N PRO A 232 19.89 -8.10 24.73
CA PRO A 232 21.11 -8.03 23.93
C PRO A 232 21.02 -8.73 22.56
N VAL A 233 20.12 -9.70 22.39
CA VAL A 233 19.94 -10.43 21.11
C VAL A 233 19.10 -9.64 20.11
N TYR A 234 18.18 -8.79 20.60
CA TYR A 234 17.24 -8.05 19.75
C TYR A 234 17.56 -6.56 19.65
N LYS A 235 18.34 -5.99 20.57
CA LYS A 235 18.76 -4.59 20.54
C LYS A 235 19.42 -4.18 19.21
N GLU A 236 20.32 -5.00 18.69
CA GLU A 236 20.99 -4.74 17.40
C GLU A 236 20.07 -5.00 16.19
N LYS A 237 19.04 -5.83 16.34
CA LYS A 237 18.06 -6.12 15.28
C LYS A 237 17.01 -5.03 15.17
N ILE A 238 16.48 -4.55 16.30
CA ILE A 238 15.45 -3.51 16.31
C ILE A 238 16.01 -2.16 15.85
N ALA A 239 17.27 -1.86 16.15
CA ALA A 239 17.96 -0.69 15.61
C ALA A 239 18.12 -0.69 14.08
N GLN A 240 18.01 -1.86 13.41
CA GLN A 240 18.03 -1.91 11.94
C GLN A 240 16.74 -1.35 11.30
N LEU A 241 15.67 -1.14 12.09
CA LEU A 241 14.43 -0.52 11.61
C LEU A 241 14.54 1.00 11.43
N GLU A 242 15.62 1.64 11.91
CA GLU A 242 15.99 3.03 11.60
C GLU A 242 17.05 3.13 10.48
N ALA A 243 17.75 2.02 10.17
CA ALA A 243 19.03 2.07 9.46
C ALA A 243 18.92 1.82 7.94
N GLU A 244 18.25 2.73 7.21
CA GLU A 244 18.16 2.72 5.74
C GLU A 244 18.31 4.12 5.06
N GLU A 245 19.09 5.04 5.65
CA GLU A 245 19.39 6.37 5.05
C GLU A 245 20.66 6.48 4.16
N GLU A 246 21.49 5.42 4.02
CA GLU A 246 22.72 5.44 3.18
C GLU A 246 22.53 4.81 1.77
#